data_AF-A0AB36YSP5-F1
#
_entry.id   AF-A0AB36YSP5-F1
#
_cell.length_a   1.000
_cell.length_b   1.000
_cell.length_c   1.000
_cell.angle_alpha   90.00
_cell.angle_beta   90.00
_cell.angle_gamma   90.00
#
_symmetry.space_group_name_H-M   'P 1'
#
loop_
_entity.id
_entity.type
_entity.pdbx_description
1 polymer ?
#
loop_
_entity_poly.entity_id
_entity_poly.type
_entity_poly.pdbx_seq_one_letter_code
_entity_poly.pdbx_strand_id
1 'polypeptide(L)'
;MRAGPLRHRFQVTFPHEERNKSGGATVTWLPAARPEMWGEIRTPSGRVAPIAEKLEAVVSAEIIARPRADIAAGWRVTRRGVTYRVEAVLPDNENTLMRLLCSSVPNP
;
A
#
# COMPACT_ATOMS: atom_id res chain seq x y z
N MET A 1 1.30 -26.68 12.45
CA MET A 1 1.88 -25.34 12.71
C MET A 1 1.13 -24.31 11.88
N ARG A 2 0.31 -23.45 12.50
CA ARG A 2 -0.40 -22.37 11.78
C ARG A 2 0.53 -21.16 11.72
N ALA A 3 0.93 -20.74 10.52
CA ALA A 3 1.63 -19.48 10.34
C ALA A 3 0.77 -18.34 10.94
N GLY A 4 1.42 -17.43 11.69
CA GLY A 4 0.76 -16.28 12.31
C GLY A 4 0.04 -15.37 11.29
N PRO A 5 -0.71 -14.37 11.76
CA PRO A 5 -1.56 -13.53 10.92
C PRO A 5 -0.80 -12.82 9.77
N LEU A 6 0.46 -12.42 10.01
CA LEU A 6 1.33 -11.75 9.03
C LEU A 6 1.97 -12.73 8.03
N ARG A 7 1.14 -13.52 7.33
CA ARG A 7 1.59 -14.61 6.45
C ARG A 7 1.94 -14.19 5.03
N HIS A 8 1.68 -12.94 4.65
CA HIS A 8 1.88 -12.47 3.28
C HIS A 8 3.11 -11.59 3.19
N ARG A 9 4.02 -11.94 2.28
CA ARG A 9 5.18 -11.12 1.93
C ARG A 9 4.82 -10.16 0.80
N PHE A 10 5.19 -8.90 0.97
CA PHE A 10 5.02 -7.82 0.01
C PHE A 10 6.37 -7.22 -0.37
N GLN A 11 6.44 -6.71 -1.60
CA GLN A 11 7.49 -5.82 -2.07
C GLN A 11 7.03 -4.38 -1.90
N VAL A 12 7.88 -3.51 -1.34
CA VAL A 12 7.56 -2.11 -1.07
C VAL A 12 8.35 -1.22 -2.01
N THR A 13 7.63 -0.38 -2.76
CA THR A 13 8.21 0.63 -3.63
C THR A 13 7.65 2.02 -3.32
N PHE A 14 8.46 3.04 -3.57
CA PHE A 14 8.09 4.44 -3.39
C PHE A 14 8.15 5.17 -4.75
N PRO A 15 7.33 6.22 -4.93
CA PRO A 15 7.34 7.00 -6.15
C PRO A 15 8.61 7.86 -6.20
N HIS A 16 9.31 7.83 -7.34
CA HIS A 16 10.47 8.66 -7.62
C HIS A 16 10.23 9.43 -8.91
N GLU A 17 10.24 10.76 -8.82
CA GLU A 17 10.10 11.62 -10.00
C GLU A 17 11.46 11.80 -10.67
N GLU A 18 11.60 11.18 -11.84
CA GLU A 18 12.76 11.36 -12.70
C GLU A 18 12.46 12.45 -13.73
N ARG A 19 13.27 13.52 -13.75
CA ARG A 19 13.15 14.58 -14.74
C ARG A 19 13.63 14.07 -16.09
N ASN A 20 12.77 14.15 -17.10
CA ASN A 20 13.16 13.83 -18.46
C ASN A 20 13.88 15.02 -19.12
N LYS A 21 14.64 14.74 -20.19
CA LYS A 21 15.41 15.75 -20.94
C LYS A 21 14.54 16.82 -21.62
N SER A 22 13.23 16.57 -21.74
CA SER A 22 12.27 17.43 -22.42
C SER A 22 11.46 18.33 -21.47
N GLY A 23 11.83 18.39 -20.19
CA GLY A 23 11.19 19.26 -19.19
C GLY A 23 9.95 18.67 -18.50
N GLY A 24 9.57 17.43 -18.81
CA GLY A 24 8.55 16.68 -18.07
C GLY A 24 9.15 15.83 -16.93
N ALA A 25 8.28 15.25 -16.11
CA ALA A 25 8.66 14.30 -15.06
C ALA A 25 7.95 12.95 -15.29
N THR A 26 8.70 11.86 -15.14
CA THR A 26 8.15 10.50 -15.18
C THR A 26 8.26 9.89 -13.78
N VAL A 27 7.16 9.36 -13.27
CA VAL A 27 7.14 8.66 -11.98
C VAL A 27 7.64 7.24 -12.19
N THR A 28 8.83 6.96 -11.67
CA THR A 28 9.39 5.62 -11.53
C THR A 28 9.12 5.07 -10.13
N TRP A 29 9.18 3.75 -9.97
CA TRP A 29 8.92 3.09 -8.68
C TRP A 29 10.20 2.43 -8.20
N LEU A 30 10.83 3.01 -7.19
CA LEU A 30 12.08 2.51 -6.65
C LEU A 30 11.82 1.64 -5.41
N PRO A 31 12.63 0.60 -5.17
CA PRO A 31 12.50 -0.22 -3.97
C PRO A 31 12.79 0.62 -2.72
N ALA A 32 11.97 0.48 -1.69
CA ALA A 32 12.22 1.10 -0.40
C ALA A 32 13.48 0.53 0.27
N ALA A 33 14.06 1.27 1.24
CA ALA A 33 15.28 0.86 1.96
C ALA A 33 15.16 -0.55 2.57
N ARG A 34 13.96 -0.93 3.03
CA ARG A 34 13.61 -2.33 3.33
C ARG A 34 12.64 -2.84 2.26
N PRO A 35 13.09 -3.53 1.20
CA PRO A 35 12.20 -3.84 0.07
C PRO A 35 11.06 -4.79 0.44
N GLU A 36 11.18 -5.49 1.58
CA GLU A 36 10.24 -6.53 1.98
C GLU A 36 9.45 -6.14 3.24
N MET A 37 8.19 -6.53 3.28
CA MET A 37 7.39 -6.49 4.51
C MET A 37 6.46 -7.70 4.60
N TRP A 38 6.14 -8.08 5.83
CA TRP A 38 5.15 -9.10 6.13
C TRP A 38 3.87 -8.45 6.64
N GLY A 39 2.74 -8.93 6.13
CA GLY A 39 1.44 -8.40 6.48
C GLY A 39 0.30 -9.42 6.37
N GLU A 40 -0.83 -9.04 6.91
CA GLU A 40 -2.13 -9.69 6.73
C GLU A 40 -2.94 -8.82 5.77
N ILE A 41 -3.59 -9.43 4.77
CA ILE A 41 -4.56 -8.72 3.92
C ILE A 41 -5.93 -8.99 4.52
N ARG A 42 -6.63 -7.93 4.90
CA ARG A 42 -8.05 -7.97 5.23
C ARG A 42 -8.81 -7.34 4.08
N THR A 43 -9.83 -8.05 3.61
CA THR A 43 -10.88 -7.40 2.81
C THR A 43 -11.56 -6.38 3.72
N PRO A 44 -11.80 -5.14 3.25
CA PRO A 44 -12.58 -4.19 4.02
C PRO A 44 -13.91 -4.88 4.31
N SER A 45 -14.23 -5.11 5.59
CA SER A 45 -15.55 -5.63 5.97
C SER A 45 -16.58 -4.68 5.37
N GLY A 46 -17.34 -5.16 4.38
CA GLY A 46 -18.10 -4.34 3.46
C GLY A 46 -18.93 -3.25 4.15
N ARG A 47 -18.44 -2.01 4.07
CA ARG A 47 -19.27 -0.81 4.00
C ARG A 47 -18.85 -0.08 2.74
N VAL A 48 -19.32 -0.60 1.60
CA VAL A 48 -19.39 0.18 0.37
C VAL A 48 -20.54 1.16 0.58
N ALA A 49 -20.24 2.37 1.04
CA ALA A 49 -21.19 3.46 0.93
C ALA A 49 -21.21 3.91 -0.53
N PRO A 50 -22.37 3.96 -1.20
CA PRO A 50 -22.45 4.58 -2.52
C PRO A 50 -22.18 6.08 -2.34
N ILE A 51 -20.95 6.50 -2.61
CA ILE A 51 -20.64 7.93 -2.73
C ILE A 51 -21.05 8.30 -4.16
N ALA A 52 -22.14 9.07 -4.25
CA ALA A 52 -22.64 9.60 -5.50
C ALA A 52 -21.52 10.38 -6.22
N GLU A 53 -21.32 10.04 -7.50
CA GLU A 53 -20.74 10.91 -8.54
C GLU A 53 -19.26 11.33 -8.43
N LYS A 54 -18.44 10.66 -7.60
CA LYS A 54 -16.99 10.87 -7.62
C LYS A 54 -16.23 9.54 -7.65
N LEU A 55 -15.37 9.37 -8.67
CA LEU A 55 -14.36 8.31 -8.75
C LEU A 55 -13.29 8.54 -7.67
N GLU A 56 -13.66 8.47 -6.39
CA GLU A 56 -12.68 8.40 -5.31
C GLU A 56 -12.21 6.96 -5.16
N ALA A 57 -10.90 6.79 -4.96
CA ALA A 57 -10.23 5.51 -4.89
C ALA A 57 -10.91 4.64 -3.82
N VAL A 58 -11.70 3.67 -4.27
CA VAL A 58 -12.38 2.72 -3.39
C VAL A 58 -11.28 1.96 -2.65
N VAL A 59 -11.17 2.18 -1.33
CA VAL A 59 -10.26 1.41 -0.48
C VAL A 59 -10.66 -0.06 -0.61
N SER A 60 -9.83 -0.79 -1.34
CA SER A 60 -10.11 -2.17 -1.77
C SER A 60 -9.49 -3.21 -0.84
N ALA A 61 -8.50 -2.81 -0.05
CA ALA A 61 -7.77 -3.69 0.84
C ALA A 61 -7.28 -2.92 2.07
N GLU A 62 -7.33 -3.59 3.22
CA GLU A 62 -6.66 -3.16 4.44
C GLU A 62 -5.49 -4.12 4.70
N ILE A 63 -4.26 -3.60 4.77
CA ILE A 63 -3.07 -4.41 5.03
C ILE A 63 -2.54 -4.10 6.42
N ILE A 64 -2.51 -5.10 7.29
CA ILE A 64 -1.95 -4.98 8.64
C ILE A 64 -0.52 -5.46 8.62
N ALA A 65 0.40 -4.66 9.14
CA ALA A 65 1.82 -4.98 9.17
C ALA A 65 2.49 -4.52 10.47
N ARG A 66 3.76 -4.92 10.64
CA ARG A 66 4.61 -4.34 11.69
C ARG A 66 4.88 -2.85 11.40
N PRO A 67 4.98 -2.01 12.45
CA PRO A 67 5.26 -0.59 12.32
C PRO A 67 6.53 -0.35 11.51
N ARG A 68 6.41 0.58 10.57
CA ARG A 68 7.45 0.86 9.60
C ARG A 68 7.35 2.32 9.18
N ALA A 69 8.30 3.13 9.63
CA ALA A 69 8.25 4.58 9.55
C ALA A 69 8.54 5.16 8.16
N ASP A 70 9.12 4.38 7.25
CA ASP A 70 9.40 4.84 5.89
C ASP A 70 8.18 4.79 4.97
N ILE A 71 7.17 3.96 5.26
CA ILE A 71 5.98 3.85 4.41
C ILE A 71 5.10 5.10 4.56
N ALA A 72 4.75 5.71 3.44
CA ALA A 72 3.87 6.88 3.37
C ALA A 72 2.75 6.70 2.34
N ALA A 73 1.79 7.63 2.34
CA ALA A 73 0.76 7.69 1.30
C ALA A 73 1.39 7.88 -0.10
N GLY A 74 0.78 7.27 -1.12
CA GLY A 74 1.29 7.23 -2.49
C GLY A 74 2.32 6.13 -2.77
N TRP A 75 2.78 5.41 -1.75
CA TRP A 75 3.66 4.25 -1.94
C TRP A 75 2.90 3.04 -2.49
N ARG A 76 3.64 2.04 -2.98
CA ARG A 76 3.07 0.81 -3.49
C ARG A 76 3.57 -0.40 -2.72
N VAL A 77 2.66 -1.33 -2.47
CA VAL A 77 2.96 -2.66 -1.96
C VAL A 77 2.46 -3.72 -2.93
N THR A 78 3.35 -4.59 -3.39
CA THR A 78 3.05 -5.57 -4.44
C THR A 78 3.19 -6.99 -3.91
N ARG A 79 2.24 -7.84 -4.27
CA ARG A 79 2.24 -9.27 -3.93
C ARG A 79 1.64 -10.08 -5.07
N ARG A 80 2.39 -11.09 -5.55
CA ARG A 80 1.92 -12.05 -6.56
C ARG A 80 1.27 -11.38 -7.79
N GLY A 81 1.86 -10.27 -8.26
CA GLY A 81 1.36 -9.51 -9.41
C GLY A 81 0.23 -8.53 -9.12
N VAL A 82 -0.31 -8.49 -7.89
CA VAL A 82 -1.29 -7.48 -7.46
C VAL A 82 -0.57 -6.34 -6.76
N THR A 83 -0.80 -5.11 -7.23
CA THR A 83 -0.22 -3.90 -6.67
C THR A 83 -1.28 -3.10 -5.94
N TYR A 84 -0.99 -2.77 -4.70
CA TYR A 84 -1.82 -1.93 -3.85
C TYR A 84 -1.12 -0.60 -3.64
N ARG A 85 -1.82 0.51 -3.90
CA ARG A 85 -1.37 1.85 -3.55
C ARG A 85 -1.81 2.16 -2.12
N VAL A 86 -0.88 2.63 -1.30
CA VAL A 86 -1.15 3.09 0.05
C VAL A 86 -1.83 4.46 -0.02
N GLU A 87 -3.04 4.57 0.52
CA GLU A 87 -3.78 5.83 0.62
C GLU A 87 -3.59 6.46 2.01
N ALA A 88 -3.54 5.63 3.06
CA ALA A 88 -3.30 6.09 4.42
C ALA A 88 -2.51 5.07 5.25
N VAL A 89 -1.71 5.57 6.17
CA VAL A 89 -0.95 4.79 7.16
C VAL A 89 -1.51 5.12 8.54
N LEU A 90 -2.07 4.12 9.21
CA LEU A 90 -2.70 4.26 10.52
C LEU A 90 -1.97 3.39 11.54
N PRO A 91 -1.06 3.95 12.36
CA PRO A 91 -0.49 3.21 13.48
C PRO A 91 -1.56 2.93 14.54
N ASP A 92 -1.41 1.83 15.29
CA ASP A 92 -2.20 1.58 16.49
C ASP A 92 -1.70 2.45 17.66
N ASN A 93 -2.53 2.58 18.70
CA ASN A 93 -2.22 3.42 19.87
C ASN A 93 -0.94 3.00 20.58
N GLU A 94 -0.60 1.71 20.55
CA GLU A 94 0.58 1.13 21.18
C GLU A 94 1.80 1.06 20.24
N ASN A 95 1.63 1.47 18.98
CA ASN A 95 2.64 1.37 17.91
C ASN A 95 3.22 -0.06 17.78
N THR A 96 2.39 -1.09 17.89
CA THR A 96 2.73 -2.51 17.72
C THR A 96 2.38 -3.03 16.33
N LEU A 97 1.41 -2.39 15.67
CA LEU A 97 0.90 -2.71 14.34
C LEU A 97 0.51 -1.43 13.59
N MET A 98 0.62 -1.47 12.28
CA MET A 98 0.11 -0.41 11.40
C MET A 98 -0.90 -0.99 10.42
N ARG A 99 -1.95 -0.23 10.16
CA ARG A 99 -2.98 -0.52 9.16
C ARG A 99 -2.75 0.38 7.95
N LEU A 100 -2.59 -0.24 6.80
CA LEU A 100 -2.47 0.42 5.51
C LEU A 100 -3.80 0.36 4.79
N LEU A 101 -4.45 1.50 4.60
CA LEU A 101 -5.63 1.59 3.73
C LEU A 101 -5.13 1.68 2.30
N CYS A 102 -5.54 0.72 1.46
CA CYS A 102 -5.00 0.62 0.11
C CYS A 102 -6.06 0.52 -0.99
N SER A 103 -5.78 1.15 -2.12
CA SER A 103 -6.51 0.96 -3.37
C SER A 103 -5.75 -0.01 -4.29
N SER A 104 -6.47 -0.89 -4.97
CA SER A 104 -5.89 -1.81 -5.95
C SER A 104 -5.64 -1.02 -7.23
N VAL A 105 -4.39 -0.96 -7.66
CA VAL A 105 -4.02 -0.28 -8.91
C VAL A 105 -3.63 -1.33 -9.96
N PRO A 106 -4.12 -1.22 -11.21
CA PRO A 106 -3.62 -2.04 -12.30
C PRO A 106 -2.11 -1.83 -12.41
N ASN A 107 -1.36 -2.93 -12.55
CA ASN A 107 0.05 -2.83 -12.88
C ASN A 107 0.14 -2.42 -14.36
N PRO A 108 0.64 -1.21 -14.69
CA PRO A 108 0.84 -0.82 -16.08
C PRO A 108 1.90 -1.67 -16.77
#